data_AF-A0A8J7C1H3-F1
#
_entry.id   AF-A0A8J7C1H3-F1
#
_cell.length_a   1.000
_cell.length_b   1.000
_cell.length_c   1.000
_cell.angle_alpha   90.00
_cell.angle_beta   90.00
_cell.angle_gamma   90.00
#
_symmetry.space_group_name_H-M   'P 1'
#
loop_
_entity.id
_entity.type
_entity.pdbx_description
1 polymer ?
#
loop_
_entity_poly.entity_id
_entity_poly.type
_entity_poly.pdbx_seq_one_letter_code
_entity_poly.pdbx_strand_id
1 'polypeptide(L)' 'MPIAHVETGGPPSPVARHLLDANWEDPTSETLMLYLADEPRIGDEFPYHGLRWMIVDYRNGWVARLLVD' A
#
# COMPACT_ATOMS: atom_id res chain seq x y z
N MET A 1 -4.98 17.39 14.42
CA MET A 1 -6.29 16.70 14.44
C MET A 1 -6.11 15.41 13.67
N PRO A 2 -6.31 14.21 14.23
CA PRO A 2 -6.26 13.00 13.41
C PRO A 2 -7.51 12.16 13.58
N ILE A 3 -8.17 11.81 12.47
CA ILE A 3 -9.08 10.66 12.43
C ILE A 3 -8.93 9.98 11.07
N ALA A 4 -8.11 8.94 11.01
CA ALA A 4 -8.26 7.86 10.05
C ALA A 4 -9.19 6.81 10.71
N HIS A 5 -10.42 6.67 10.22
CA HIS A 5 -11.33 5.61 10.65
C HIS A 5 -11.14 4.42 9.72
N VAL A 6 -10.35 3.44 10.15
CA VAL A 6 -10.23 2.15 9.45
C VAL A 6 -11.42 1.28 9.86
N GLU A 7 -12.49 1.28 9.05
CA GLU A 7 -13.55 0.27 9.14
C GLU A 7 -13.04 -1.06 8.56
N THR A 8 -12.19 -1.76 9.32
CA THR A 8 -12.08 -3.22 9.21
C THR A 8 -12.31 -3.80 10.59
N GLY A 9 -13.35 -4.62 10.75
CA GLY A 9 -13.75 -5.29 12.00
C GLY A 9 -12.77 -6.36 12.49
N GLY A 10 -11.46 -6.10 12.47
CA GLY A 10 -10.42 -6.97 12.98
C GLY A 10 -9.06 -6.26 13.00
N PRO A 11 -8.11 -6.72 13.84
CA PRO A 11 -6.77 -6.14 13.87
C PRO A 11 -6.10 -6.26 12.49
N PRO A 12 -5.26 -5.29 12.09
CA PRO A 12 -4.54 -5.35 10.82
C PRO A 12 -3.74 -6.65 10.75
N SER A 13 -3.76 -7.28 9.57
CA SER A 13 -2.99 -8.50 9.33
C SER A 13 -1.50 -8.29 9.68
N PRO A 14 -0.75 -9.33 10.06
CA PRO A 14 0.69 -9.21 10.33
C PRO A 14 1.46 -8.57 9.18
N VAL A 15 1.04 -8.84 7.93
CA VAL A 15 1.58 -8.20 6.74
C VAL A 15 1.28 -6.70 6.74
N ALA A 16 0.03 -6.30 6.99
CA ALA A 16 -0.33 -4.88 7.08
C ALA A 16 0.48 -4.11 8.13
N ARG A 17 0.78 -4.72 9.29
CA ARG A 17 1.66 -4.12 10.30
C ARG A 17 3.09 -3.94 9.78
N HIS A 18 3.65 -4.98 9.16
CA HIS A 18 4.99 -4.90 8.57
C HIS A 18 5.10 -3.81 7.51
N LEU A 19 4.05 -3.65 6.68
CA LEU A 19 4.00 -2.61 5.64
C LEU A 19 3.86 -1.19 6.19
N LEU A 20 3.23 -1.02 7.36
CA LEU A 20 3.15 0.27 8.06
C LEU A 20 4.51 0.69 8.65
N ASP A 21 5.33 -0.27 9.04
CA ASP A 21 6.68 -0.04 9.58
C ASP A 21 7.74 0.09 8.47
N ALA A 22 7.39 -0.18 7.21
CA ALA A 22 8.32 -0.16 6.09
C ALA A 22 8.78 1.28 5.77
N ASN A 23 10.10 1.46 5.66
CA ASN A 23 10.69 2.74 5.29
C ASN A 23 10.92 2.80 3.78
N TRP A 24 10.23 3.73 3.12
CA TRP A 24 10.36 3.99 1.67
C TRP A 24 11.78 4.40 1.25
N GLU A 25 12.52 5.09 2.13
CA GLU A 25 13.88 5.54 1.84
C GLU A 25 14.93 4.46 2.11
N ASP A 26 14.53 3.32 2.68
CA ASP A 26 15.42 2.19 2.90
C ASP A 26 15.47 1.32 1.64
N PRO A 27 16.59 1.30 0.90
CA PRO A 27 16.75 0.48 -0.30
C PRO A 27 16.76 -1.03 -0.01
N THR A 28 16.80 -1.42 1.28
CA THR A 28 16.71 -2.81 1.73
C THR A 28 15.29 -3.25 2.06
N SER A 29 14.32 -2.32 2.04
CA SER A 29 12.90 -2.64 2.17
C SER A 29 12.46 -3.63 1.09
N GLU A 30 11.71 -4.66 1.50
CA GLU A 30 11.24 -5.69 0.60
C GLU A 30 10.35 -5.11 -0.51
N THR A 31 10.67 -5.44 -1.76
CA THR A 31 9.83 -5.08 -2.90
C THR A 31 8.60 -5.97 -2.93
N LEU A 32 7.41 -5.38 -2.85
CA LEU A 32 6.16 -6.12 -3.01
C LEU A 32 5.79 -6.24 -4.48
N MET A 33 5.67 -7.48 -4.93
CA MET A 33 5.10 -7.79 -6.25
C MET A 33 3.58 -7.96 -6.11
N LEU A 34 2.82 -7.04 -6.68
CA LEU A 34 1.36 -7.05 -6.67
C LEU A 34 0.83 -7.61 -7.99
N TYR A 35 -0.12 -8.53 -7.91
CA TYR A 35 -0.92 -8.95 -9.06
C TYR A 35 -2.23 -8.20 -9.03
N LEU A 36 -2.42 -7.27 -9.97
CA LEU A 36 -3.68 -6.58 -10.19
C LEU A 36 -4.42 -7.28 -11.34
N ALA A 37 -5.75 -7.33 -11.26
CA ALA A 37 -6.59 -8.01 -12.24
C ALA A 37 -6.55 -7.32 -13.62
N ASP A 38 -6.40 -6.00 -13.59
CA ASP A 38 -6.28 -5.14 -14.77
C ASP A 38 -4.95 -4.37 -14.72
N GLU A 39 -4.50 -3.89 -15.89
CA GLU A 39 -3.37 -2.98 -15.95
C GLU A 39 -3.70 -1.67 -15.22
N PRO A 40 -2.99 -1.33 -14.14
CA PRO A 40 -3.29 -0.14 -13.35
C PRO A 40 -2.85 1.13 -14.08
N ARG A 41 -3.35 2.27 -13.60
CA ARG A 41 -2.97 3.61 -14.04
C ARG A 41 -2.48 4.43 -12.86
N ILE A 42 -1.63 5.42 -13.15
CA ILE A 42 -1.21 6.40 -12.14
C ILE A 42 -2.45 7.11 -11.60
N GLY A 43 -2.58 7.12 -10.27
CA GLY A 43 -3.73 7.65 -9.56
C GLY A 43 -4.79 6.60 -9.19
N ASP A 44 -4.72 5.39 -9.73
CA ASP A 44 -5.64 4.32 -9.35
C ASP A 44 -5.40 3.91 -7.89
N GLU A 45 -6.50 3.68 -7.20
CA GLU A 45 -6.49 3.23 -5.82
C GLU A 45 -7.03 1.81 -5.69
N PHE A 46 -6.44 1.04 -4.78
CA PHE A 46 -6.83 -0.35 -4.57
C PHE A 46 -6.62 -0.78 -3.11
N PRO A 47 -7.47 -1.70 -2.61
CA PRO A 47 -7.28 -2.30 -1.30
C PRO A 47 -6.25 -3.42 -1.37
N TYR A 48 -5.32 -3.45 -0.41
CA TYR A 48 -4.36 -4.55 -0.25
C TYR A 48 -4.04 -4.76 1.23
N HIS A 49 -4.17 -6.00 1.72
CA HIS A 49 -4.03 -6.37 3.14
C HIS A 49 -4.85 -5.52 4.14
N GLY A 50 -6.01 -4.99 3.72
CA GLY A 50 -6.86 -4.14 4.55
C GLY A 50 -6.38 -2.69 4.65
N LEU A 51 -5.41 -2.31 3.82
CA LEU A 51 -4.89 -0.96 3.68
C LEU A 51 -5.27 -0.40 2.30
N ARG A 52 -5.34 0.93 2.18
CA ARG A 52 -5.63 1.63 0.92
C ARG A 52 -4.35 2.12 0.28
N TRP A 53 -4.14 1.80 -0.99
CA TRP A 53 -2.94 2.13 -1.74
C TRP A 53 -3.28 2.94 -2.99
N MET A 54 -2.33 3.71 -3.49
CA MET A 54 -2.45 4.48 -4.72
C MET A 54 -1.23 4.28 -5.62
N ILE A 55 -1.45 4.01 -6.90
CA ILE A 55 -0.40 3.92 -7.91
C ILE A 55 0.14 5.32 -8.20
N VAL A 56 1.47 5.49 -8.17
CA VAL A 56 2.12 6.80 -8.32
C VAL A 56 3.17 6.87 -9.41
N ASP A 57 3.75 5.74 -9.82
CA ASP A 57 4.82 5.72 -10.82
C ASP A 57 4.95 4.33 -11.49
N TYR A 58 5.69 4.27 -12.60
CA TYR A 58 6.12 3.04 -13.26
C TYR A 58 7.64 3.08 -13.49
N ARG A 59 8.37 2.16 -12.84
CA ARG A 59 9.84 2.04 -12.95
C ARG A 59 10.25 0.58 -13.13
N ASN A 60 10.01 0.02 -14.32
CA ASN A 60 10.14 -1.42 -14.61
C ASN A 60 9.20 -2.30 -13.75
N GLY A 61 8.12 -1.68 -13.24
CA GLY A 61 7.16 -2.24 -12.30
C GLY A 61 6.30 -1.10 -11.74
N TRP A 62 5.07 -1.42 -11.34
CA TRP A 62 4.16 -0.42 -10.78
C TRP A 62 4.55 -0.08 -9.35
N VAL A 63 4.64 1.23 -9.09
CA VAL A 63 4.94 1.76 -7.76
C VAL A 63 3.65 2.24 -7.14
N ALA A 64 3.34 1.74 -5.95
CA ALA A 64 2.22 2.20 -5.14
C ALA A 64 2.72 2.79 -3.83
N ARG A 65 2.02 3.82 -3.35
CA ARG A 65 2.19 4.35 -2.00
C ARG A 65 1.00 3.96 -1.12
N LEU A 66 1.28 3.73 0.15
CA LEU A 66 0.24 3.59 1.16
C LEU A 66 -0.43 4.96 1.37
N LEU A 67 -1.76 4.99 1.42
CA LEU A 67 -2.51 6.15 1.86
C LEU A 67 -2.76 6.03 3.36
N VAL A 68 -2.15 6.94 4.13
CA VAL A 68 -2.34 7.07 5.58
C VAL A 68 -2.96 8.44 5.81
N ASP A 69 -4.17 8.48 6.38
CA ASP A 69 -4.85 9.73 6.75
C ASP A 69 -4.34 10.30 8.09
#